data_AF-A0A662HSC1-F1
#
_entry.id   AF-A0A662HSC1-F1
#
_cell.length_a   1.000
_cell.length_b   1.000
_cell.length_c   1.000
_cell.angle_alpha   90.00
_cell.angle_beta   90.00
_cell.angle_gamma   90.00
#
_symmetry.space_group_name_H-M   'P 1'
#
loop_
_entity.id
_entity.type
_entity.pdbx_description
1 polymer ?
#
loop_
_entity_poly.entity_id
_entity_poly.type
_entity_poly.pdbx_seq_one_letter_code
_entity_poly.pdbx_strand_id
1 'polypeptide(L)' 'MCDTLVALRGSTADGITLFGKNSDREPNEAQVLEYYPRMRHDEGSVKCTYIEVPQVKETYAVLIS' A
#
# COMPACT_ATOMS: atom_id res chain seq x y z
N MET A 1 0.95 7.54 16.47
CA MET A 1 1.12 8.60 15.47
C MET A 1 1.92 8.05 14.30
N CYS A 2 1.26 7.65 13.20
CA CYS A 2 1.96 7.10 12.03
C CYS A 2 2.72 8.20 11.29
N ASP A 3 4.00 7.95 10.99
CA ASP A 3 4.82 8.88 10.23
C ASP A 3 4.64 8.69 8.73
N THR A 4 4.55 9.80 7.99
CA THR A 4 4.59 9.82 6.53
C THR A 4 5.74 10.70 6.08
N LEU A 5 6.56 10.17 5.17
CA LEU A 5 7.70 10.86 4.60
C LEU A 5 7.59 10.85 3.07
N VAL A 6 7.93 11.98 2.46
CA VAL A 6 8.16 12.07 1.02
C VAL A 6 9.54 12.65 0.78
N ALA A 7 10.36 11.95 -0.01
CA ALA A 7 11.60 12.49 -0.54
C ALA A 7 11.43 12.68 -2.06
N LEU A 8 11.38 13.93 -2.50
CA LEU A 8 11.26 14.25 -3.93
C LEU A 8 12.59 13.95 -4.65
N ARG A 9 12.52 13.84 -5.98
CA ARG A 9 13.67 13.50 -6.85
C ARG A 9 14.95 14.27 -6.53
N GLY A 10 14.86 15.57 -6.23
CA GLY A 10 16.04 16.41 -5.92
C GLY A 10 16.67 16.12 -4.54
N SER A 11 16.01 15.32 -3.71
CA SER A 11 16.41 14.98 -2.34
C SER A 11 16.91 13.54 -2.19
N THR A 12 16.92 12.75 -3.26
CA THR A 12 17.35 11.33 -3.24
C THR A 12 18.58 11.14 -4.13
N ALA A 13 19.49 10.25 -3.74
CA ALA A 13 20.74 10.00 -4.46
C ALA A 13 20.51 9.52 -5.90
N ASP A 14 19.46 8.72 -6.11
CA ASP A 14 19.13 8.13 -7.41
C ASP A 14 18.18 9.00 -8.25
N GLY A 15 17.83 10.20 -7.78
CA GLY A 15 16.93 11.11 -8.53
C GLY A 15 15.48 10.63 -8.64
N ILE A 16 15.05 9.71 -7.77
CA ILE A 16 13.68 9.15 -7.75
C ILE A 16 12.85 9.74 -6.61
N THR A 17 11.52 9.78 -6.78
CA THR A 17 10.62 10.14 -5.67
C THR A 17 10.38 8.91 -4.81
N LEU A 18 10.61 9.03 -3.51
CA LEU A 18 10.31 8.00 -2.52
C LEU A 18 9.15 8.45 -1.65
N PHE A 19 8.20 7.54 -1.41
CA PHE A 19 7.11 7.70 -0.45
C PHE A 19 7.28 6.62 0.62
N GLY A 20 7.30 7.02 1.88
CA GLY A 20 7.41 6.12 3.03
C GLY A 20 6.27 6.38 4.00
N LYS A 21 5.64 5.31 4.49
CA LYS A 21 4.68 5.35 5.57
C LYS A 21 5.09 4.35 6.63
N ASN A 22 5.35 4.83 7.83
CA ASN A 22 5.53 3.95 8.98
C ASN A 22 4.15 3.63 9.56
N SER A 23 3.88 2.36 9.80
CA SER A 23 2.66 1.95 10.49
C SER A 23 3.00 1.68 11.93
N ASP A 24 2.41 2.45 12.85
CA ASP A 24 2.45 2.07 14.25
C ASP A 24 1.75 0.74 14.42
N ARG A 25 2.31 -0.07 15.31
CA ARG A 25 1.84 -1.39 15.65
C ARG A 25 1.93 -1.58 17.14
N GLU A 26 1.07 -2.45 17.68
CA GLU A 26 1.16 -2.82 19.09
C GLU A 26 2.48 -3.60 19.34
N PRO A 27 3.06 -3.53 20.56
CA PRO A 27 4.24 -4.30 20.88
C PRO A 27 4.07 -5.80 20.55
N ASN A 28 5.03 -6.35 19.80
CA ASN A 28 5.03 -7.74 19.33
C ASN A 28 3.98 -8.11 18.28
N GLU A 29 3.29 -7.14 17.67
CA GLU A 29 2.47 -7.42 16.49
C GLU A 29 3.37 -7.81 15.31
N ALA A 30 3.08 -8.96 14.69
CA ALA A 30 3.88 -9.46 13.57
C ALA A 30 3.66 -8.59 12.31
N GLN A 31 4.75 -8.25 11.65
CA GLN A 31 4.75 -7.62 10.34
C GLN A 31 5.08 -8.66 9.27
N VAL A 32 4.04 -9.37 8.80
CA VAL A 32 4.18 -10.45 7.81
C VAL A 32 4.26 -9.84 6.41
N LEU A 33 5.06 -10.45 5.53
CA LEU A 33 5.05 -10.11 4.10
C LEU A 33 3.94 -10.88 3.40
N GLU A 34 3.06 -10.14 2.73
CA GLU A 34 1.94 -10.67 1.98
C GLU A 34 2.09 -10.34 0.50
N TYR A 35 1.98 -11.37 -0.34
CA TYR A 35 1.98 -11.22 -1.79
C TYR A 35 0.56 -11.37 -2.34
N TYR A 36 0.09 -10.33 -3.00
CA TYR A 36 -1.16 -10.31 -3.73
C TYR A 36 -0.84 -10.31 -5.22
N PRO A 37 -1.28 -11.32 -5.99
CA PRO A 37 -1.02 -11.37 -7.43
C PRO A 37 -1.84 -10.32 -8.19
N ARG A 38 -1.42 -10.06 -9.44
CA ARG A 38 -2.22 -9.28 -10.39
C ARG A 38 -3.56 -9.99 -10.63
N MET A 39 -4.66 -9.25 -10.60
CA MET A 39 -6.01 -9.81 -10.77
C MET A 39 -6.86 -8.96 -11.68
N ARG A 40 -7.84 -9.59 -12.34
CA ARG A 40 -8.95 -8.93 -13.03
C ARG A 40 -10.24 -9.17 -12.26
N HIS A 41 -11.10 -8.15 -12.23
CA HIS A 41 -12.32 -8.16 -11.42
C HIS A 41 -13.53 -7.82 -12.29
N ASP A 42 -14.63 -8.53 -12.06
CA ASP A 42 -15.90 -8.30 -12.74
C ASP A 42 -16.90 -7.54 -11.86
N GLU A 43 -16.64 -7.50 -10.55
CA GLU A 43 -17.41 -6.82 -9.53
C GLU A 43 -17.44 -5.29 -9.73
N GLY A 44 -18.51 -4.66 -9.25
CA GLY A 44 -18.68 -3.20 -9.30
C GLY A 44 -18.03 -2.46 -8.13
N SER A 45 -17.81 -3.14 -7.00
CA SER A 45 -17.29 -2.57 -5.76
C SER A 45 -16.43 -3.57 -5.00
N VAL A 46 -15.57 -3.06 -4.13
CA VAL A 46 -14.76 -3.85 -3.19
C VAL A 46 -14.98 -3.34 -1.78
N LYS A 47 -15.24 -4.28 -0.86
CA LYS A 47 -15.41 -3.98 0.57
C LYS A 47 -14.02 -3.92 1.23
N CYS A 48 -13.69 -2.74 1.75
CA CYS A 48 -12.57 -2.55 2.67
C CYS A 48 -13.05 -2.75 4.12
N THR A 49 -12.15 -2.59 5.10
CA THR A 49 -12.45 -2.82 6.54
C THR A 49 -13.72 -2.12 7.01
N TYR A 50 -13.92 -0.85 6.63
CA TYR A 50 -15.08 -0.06 7.09
C TYR A 50 -15.90 0.55 5.97
N ILE A 51 -15.32 0.72 4.77
CA ILE A 51 -15.95 1.38 3.63
C ILE A 51 -16.04 0.42 2.44
N GLU A 52 -16.87 0.78 1.48
CA GLU A 52 -16.93 0.12 0.18
C GLU A 52 -16.57 1.15 -0.89
N VAL A 53 -15.72 0.76 -1.83
CA VAL A 53 -15.23 1.66 -2.88
C VAL A 53 -15.49 1.04 -4.26
N PRO A 54 -15.65 1.84 -5.32
CA PRO A 54 -15.77 1.32 -6.68
C PRO A 54 -14.57 0.43 -7.04
N GLN A 55 -14.86 -0.74 -7.62
CA GLN A 55 -13.83 -1.69 -8.02
C GLN A 55 -13.20 -1.29 -9.36
N VAL A 56 -11.91 -1.56 -9.51
CA VAL A 56 -11.18 -1.39 -10.78
C VAL A 56 -11.17 -2.70 -11.57
N LYS A 57 -11.10 -2.63 -12.89
CA LYS A 57 -11.07 -3.82 -13.75
C LYS A 57 -9.82 -4.68 -13.58
N GLU A 58 -8.72 -4.07 -13.15
CA GLU A 58 -7.44 -4.78 -12.98
C GLU A 58 -6.64 -4.17 -11.82
N THR A 59 -6.13 -5.04 -10.95
CA THR A 59 -5.20 -4.68 -9.87
C THR A 59 -3.82 -5.24 -10.20
N TYR A 60 -2.76 -4.47 -9.95
CA TYR A 60 -1.40 -4.95 -10.11
C TYR A 60 -0.99 -5.90 -8.97
N ALA A 61 0.06 -6.69 -9.20
CA ALA A 61 0.65 -7.48 -8.14
C ALA A 61 1.34 -6.55 -7.13
N VAL A 62 1.16 -6.84 -5.84
CA VAL A 62 1.71 -6.05 -4.74
C VAL A 62 2.29 -6.98 -3.68
N LEU A 63 3.46 -6.61 -3.16
CA LEU A 63 4.04 -7.14 -1.94
C LEU A 63 3.86 -6.09 -0.84
N ILE A 64 3.16 -6.43 0.25
CA ILE A 64 2.84 -5.52 1.35
C ILE A 64 3.20 -6.14 2.70
N SER A 65 3.24 -5.31 3.75
CA SER A 65 3.52 -5.72 5.13
C SER A 65 2.82 -4.84 6.16
#